data_AF-A0A2V5XG20-F1
#
_entry.id   AF-A0A2V5XG20-F1
#
_cell.length_a   1.000
_cell.length_b   1.000
_cell.length_c   1.000
_cell.angle_alpha   90.00
_cell.angle_beta   90.00
_cell.angle_gamma   90.00
#
_symmetry.space_group_name_H-M   'P 1'
#
loop_
_entity.id
_entity.type
_entity.pdbx_description
1 polymer ?
#
loop_
_entity_poly.entity_id
_entity_poly.type
_entity_poly.pdbx_seq_one_letter_code
_entity_poly.pdbx_strand_id
1 'polypeptide(L)'
;MRPPEGNRKKKAADQGQGYASALAQAKAAGRIEDEIKSLEEALRVNKDAKVEAWLVEAKDFQTADKAFTVAKYDDALKVCDRRRGIDRFEQLAQKVRPEKDQLNAVTVALNAGQYDAVLQAKNLPAKQPFTEVIEAGRQEQGQLIALRESQKLTNRPAVLAGLEKLKQQVRDKTPFAELSQWARQQQPVTPPAANKGDSVKQADVTRADAQLDLLEVWLGIDKKNSKGISEPGTTARAKQLPKSAVVSGLLPRIDVIQQVYQSTGALSQQRQQRIEQLRKAINNW
;
A
#
# COMPACT_ATOMS: atom_id res chain seq x y z
N MET A 1 -70.72 41.14 -30.17
CA MET A 1 -69.81 40.42 -31.09
C MET A 1 -69.05 39.34 -30.30
N ARG A 2 -69.45 38.07 -30.43
CA ARG A 2 -68.66 36.94 -29.90
C ARG A 2 -67.52 36.63 -30.88
N PRO A 3 -66.26 36.46 -30.44
CA PRO A 3 -65.20 36.01 -31.34
C PRO A 3 -65.49 34.56 -31.78
N PRO A 4 -65.12 34.17 -33.01
CA PRO A 4 -65.45 32.86 -33.55
C PRO A 4 -64.65 31.76 -32.85
N GLU A 5 -65.35 30.74 -32.35
CA GLU A 5 -64.80 29.56 -31.65
C GLU A 5 -63.77 28.76 -32.47
N GLY A 6 -63.77 28.93 -33.80
CA GLY A 6 -62.81 28.29 -34.71
C GLY A 6 -61.35 28.72 -34.50
N ASN A 7 -61.10 29.94 -34.02
CA ASN A 7 -59.73 30.44 -33.88
C ASN A 7 -59.02 29.93 -32.61
N ARG A 8 -59.78 29.55 -31.57
CA ARG A 8 -59.23 28.95 -30.34
C ARG A 8 -58.87 27.48 -30.54
N LYS A 9 -59.66 26.73 -31.33
CA LYS A 9 -59.37 25.32 -31.65
C LYS A 9 -58.13 25.17 -32.54
N LYS A 10 -57.92 26.06 -33.52
CA LYS A 10 -56.71 26.07 -34.35
C LYS A 10 -55.45 26.42 -33.54
N LYS A 11 -55.50 27.45 -32.69
CA LYS A 11 -54.36 27.82 -31.82
C LYS A 11 -53.95 26.70 -30.85
N ALA A 12 -54.92 25.99 -30.28
CA ALA A 12 -54.64 24.85 -29.40
C ALA A 12 -54.05 23.64 -30.15
N ALA A 13 -54.50 23.40 -31.39
CA ALA A 13 -53.97 22.34 -32.24
C ALA A 13 -52.53 22.62 -32.70
N ASP A 14 -52.26 23.85 -33.15
CA ASP A 14 -50.92 24.28 -33.57
C ASP A 14 -49.93 24.28 -32.39
N GLN A 15 -50.38 24.66 -31.19
CA GLN A 15 -49.60 24.54 -29.96
C GLN A 15 -49.36 23.08 -29.56
N GLY A 16 -50.34 22.20 -29.73
CA GLY A 16 -50.20 20.75 -29.50
C GLY A 16 -49.22 20.08 -30.46
N GLN A 17 -49.17 20.54 -31.73
CA GLN A 17 -48.21 20.04 -32.72
C GLN A 17 -46.78 20.53 -32.47
N GLY A 18 -46.59 21.83 -32.18
CA GLY A 18 -45.26 22.35 -31.81
C GLY A 18 -44.70 21.73 -30.53
N TYR A 19 -45.58 21.38 -29.58
CA TYR A 19 -45.25 20.65 -28.37
C TYR A 19 -44.83 19.21 -28.64
N ALA A 20 -45.59 18.48 -29.47
CA ALA A 20 -45.27 17.11 -29.84
C ALA A 20 -43.95 17.02 -30.62
N SER A 21 -43.64 18.00 -31.48
CA SER A 21 -42.38 18.06 -32.22
C SER A 21 -41.18 18.39 -31.32
N ALA A 22 -41.32 19.34 -30.39
CA ALA A 22 -40.26 19.67 -29.43
C ALA A 22 -39.97 18.48 -28.50
N LEU A 23 -41.01 17.74 -28.11
CA LEU A 23 -40.87 16.53 -27.30
C LEU A 23 -40.23 15.38 -28.08
N ALA A 24 -40.61 15.19 -29.35
CA ALA A 24 -40.00 14.19 -30.21
C ALA A 24 -38.50 14.50 -30.47
N GLN A 25 -38.15 15.78 -30.65
CA GLN A 25 -36.76 16.22 -30.79
C GLN A 25 -35.97 16.05 -29.49
N ALA A 26 -36.53 16.39 -28.33
CA ALA A 26 -35.86 16.20 -27.04
C ALA A 26 -35.63 14.71 -26.73
N LYS A 27 -36.57 13.84 -27.08
CA LYS A 27 -36.41 12.37 -26.95
C LYS A 27 -35.48 11.75 -27.99
N ALA A 28 -35.33 12.38 -29.16
CA ALA A 28 -34.39 11.96 -30.21
C ALA A 28 -32.98 12.50 -29.98
N ALA A 29 -32.82 13.51 -29.12
CA ALA A 29 -31.53 14.05 -28.75
C ALA A 29 -30.72 12.98 -28.00
N GLY A 30 -29.67 12.47 -28.64
CA GLY A 30 -28.84 11.40 -28.08
C GLY A 30 -28.01 11.79 -26.85
N ARG A 31 -28.06 13.06 -26.42
CA ARG A 31 -27.34 13.59 -25.25
C ARG A 31 -28.31 14.30 -24.30
N ILE A 32 -28.17 14.02 -23.00
CA ILE A 32 -29.05 14.57 -21.95
C ILE A 32 -28.96 16.09 -21.85
N GLU A 33 -27.81 16.69 -22.19
CA GLU A 33 -27.64 18.14 -22.25
C GLU A 33 -28.56 18.80 -23.30
N ASP A 34 -28.70 18.16 -24.45
CA ASP A 34 -29.53 18.65 -25.55
C ASP A 34 -31.02 18.48 -25.21
N GLU A 35 -31.41 17.37 -24.56
CA GLU A 35 -32.77 17.16 -24.01
C GLU A 35 -33.13 18.29 -23.03
N ILE A 36 -32.26 18.56 -22.05
CA ILE A 36 -32.46 19.63 -21.06
C ILE A 36 -32.63 20.99 -21.75
N LYS A 37 -31.76 21.32 -22.72
CA LYS A 37 -31.82 22.59 -23.44
C LYS A 37 -33.13 22.74 -24.21
N SER A 38 -33.56 21.71 -24.94
CA SER A 38 -34.83 21.75 -25.68
C SER A 38 -36.05 21.91 -24.75
N LEU A 39 -36.03 21.26 -23.58
CA LEU A 39 -37.10 21.40 -22.58
C LEU A 39 -37.12 22.81 -21.97
N GLU A 40 -35.95 23.42 -21.70
CA GLU A 40 -35.86 24.80 -21.24
C GLU A 40 -36.36 25.81 -22.27
N GLU A 41 -36.06 25.60 -23.55
CA GLU A 41 -36.57 26.43 -24.65
C GLU A 41 -38.09 26.29 -24.81
N ALA A 42 -38.63 25.07 -24.71
CA ALA A 42 -40.07 24.83 -24.76
C ALA A 42 -40.81 25.58 -23.63
N LEU A 43 -40.26 25.61 -22.41
CA LEU A 43 -40.83 26.35 -21.27
C LEU A 43 -40.80 27.87 -21.44
N ARG A 44 -39.87 28.41 -22.23
CA ARG A 44 -39.86 29.84 -22.57
C ARG A 44 -41.02 30.23 -23.49
N VAL A 45 -41.45 29.30 -24.35
CA VAL A 45 -42.57 29.51 -25.28
C VAL A 45 -43.91 29.29 -24.60
N ASN A 46 -44.02 28.26 -23.75
CA ASN A 46 -45.24 27.92 -23.04
C ASN A 46 -44.94 27.28 -21.68
N LYS A 47 -45.52 27.81 -20.59
CA LYS A 47 -45.37 27.29 -19.22
C LYS A 47 -46.27 26.08 -18.97
N ASP A 48 -45.94 24.98 -19.64
CA ASP A 48 -46.65 23.71 -19.51
C ASP A 48 -46.09 22.88 -18.35
N ALA A 49 -46.95 22.53 -17.38
CA ALA A 49 -46.55 21.79 -16.18
C ALA A 49 -45.94 20.40 -16.47
N LYS A 50 -46.32 19.77 -17.58
CA LYS A 50 -45.78 18.46 -17.97
C LYS A 50 -44.37 18.58 -18.53
N VAL A 51 -44.06 19.66 -19.25
CA VAL A 51 -42.70 19.98 -19.69
C VAL A 51 -41.81 20.36 -18.52
N GLU A 52 -42.34 21.07 -17.52
CA GLU A 52 -41.61 21.32 -16.27
C GLU A 52 -41.23 20.00 -15.58
N ALA A 53 -42.18 19.07 -15.44
CA ALA A 53 -41.91 17.77 -14.85
C ALA A 53 -40.84 16.98 -15.62
N TRP A 54 -40.86 17.00 -16.95
CA TRP A 54 -39.83 16.36 -17.78
C TRP A 54 -38.45 17.02 -17.64
N LEU A 55 -38.40 18.36 -17.54
CA LEU A 55 -37.14 19.07 -17.32
C LEU A 55 -36.51 18.70 -15.97
N VAL A 56 -37.31 18.61 -14.91
CA VAL A 56 -36.83 18.17 -13.59
C VAL A 56 -36.32 16.73 -13.67
N GLU A 57 -37.05 15.84 -14.35
CA GLU A 57 -36.61 14.46 -14.55
C GLU A 57 -35.28 14.37 -15.33
N ALA A 58 -35.13 15.12 -16.42
CA ALA A 58 -33.91 15.14 -17.21
C ALA A 58 -32.71 15.68 -16.41
N LYS A 59 -32.91 16.72 -15.59
CA LYS A 59 -31.90 17.25 -14.68
C LYS A 59 -31.50 16.26 -13.59
N ASP A 60 -32.46 15.53 -13.02
CA ASP A 60 -32.18 14.44 -12.09
C ASP A 60 -31.36 13.34 -12.77
N PHE A 61 -31.75 12.94 -13.99
CA PHE A 61 -31.01 11.92 -14.73
C PHE A 61 -29.56 12.34 -15.02
N GLN A 62 -29.35 13.58 -15.49
CA GLN A 62 -28.02 14.14 -15.68
C GLN A 62 -27.20 14.14 -14.39
N THR A 63 -27.83 14.46 -13.25
CA THR A 63 -27.17 14.46 -11.95
C THR A 63 -26.71 13.05 -11.57
N ALA A 64 -27.58 12.04 -11.75
CA ALA A 64 -27.26 10.64 -11.48
C ALA A 64 -26.16 10.12 -12.41
N ASP A 65 -26.23 10.43 -13.69
CA ASP A 65 -25.26 9.99 -14.71
C ASP A 65 -23.87 10.60 -14.50
N LYS A 66 -23.81 11.91 -14.16
CA LYS A 66 -22.55 12.56 -13.77
C LYS A 66 -21.95 11.92 -12.53
N ALA A 67 -22.77 11.66 -11.50
CA ALA A 67 -22.32 10.98 -10.28
C ALA A 67 -21.78 9.58 -10.59
N PHE A 68 -22.47 8.80 -11.43
CA PHE A 68 -22.02 7.49 -11.88
C PHE A 68 -20.68 7.55 -12.64
N THR A 69 -20.51 8.53 -13.54
CA THR A 69 -19.28 8.72 -14.33
C THR A 69 -18.05 8.92 -13.46
N VAL A 70 -18.18 9.68 -12.36
CA VAL A 70 -17.10 9.92 -11.40
C VAL A 70 -17.11 8.94 -10.20
N ALA A 71 -17.82 7.81 -10.33
CA ALA A 71 -17.92 6.76 -9.32
C ALA A 71 -18.45 7.21 -7.94
N LYS A 72 -19.27 8.28 -7.89
CA LYS A 72 -20.08 8.66 -6.72
C LYS A 72 -21.36 7.84 -6.69
N TYR A 73 -21.23 6.54 -6.43
CA TYR A 73 -22.31 5.59 -6.58
C TYR A 73 -23.49 5.81 -5.62
N ASP A 74 -23.23 6.21 -4.38
CA ASP A 74 -24.30 6.52 -3.42
C ASP A 74 -25.14 7.71 -3.86
N ASP A 75 -24.50 8.77 -4.39
CA ASP A 75 -25.21 9.93 -4.93
C ASP A 75 -26.04 9.53 -6.16
N ALA A 76 -25.48 8.71 -7.06
CA ALA A 76 -26.20 8.22 -8.23
C ALA A 76 -27.43 7.37 -7.85
N LEU A 77 -27.27 6.42 -6.91
CA LEU A 77 -28.37 5.58 -6.43
C LEU A 77 -29.45 6.39 -5.72
N LYS A 78 -29.05 7.35 -4.87
CA LYS A 78 -30.01 8.23 -4.19
C LYS A 78 -30.91 8.98 -5.18
N VAL A 79 -30.38 9.39 -6.33
CA VAL A 79 -31.19 10.01 -7.38
C VAL A 79 -32.09 8.98 -8.07
N CYS A 80 -31.55 7.80 -8.42
CA CYS A 80 -32.32 6.72 -9.05
C CYS A 80 -33.48 6.23 -8.18
N ASP A 81 -33.26 6.07 -6.87
CA ASP A 81 -34.27 5.59 -5.92
C ASP A 81 -35.43 6.59 -5.77
N ARG A 82 -35.16 7.90 -5.86
CA ARG A 82 -36.21 8.94 -5.89
C ARG A 82 -37.06 8.88 -7.17
N ARG A 83 -36.55 8.26 -8.24
CA ARG A 83 -37.15 8.15 -9.57
C ARG A 83 -37.50 6.70 -9.93
N ARG A 84 -37.74 5.86 -8.92
CA ARG A 84 -38.04 4.43 -9.08
C ARG A 84 -39.25 4.22 -9.99
N GLY A 85 -39.18 3.19 -10.83
CA GLY A 85 -40.21 2.88 -11.84
C GLY A 85 -40.09 3.68 -13.14
N ILE A 86 -39.06 4.53 -13.29
CA ILE A 86 -38.72 5.17 -14.57
C ILE A 86 -37.56 4.40 -15.20
N ASP A 87 -37.78 3.83 -16.40
CA ASP A 87 -36.87 2.90 -17.06
C ASP A 87 -35.41 3.36 -17.14
N ARG A 88 -35.16 4.64 -17.51
CA ARG A 88 -33.79 5.15 -17.61
C ARG A 88 -33.04 5.15 -16.28
N PHE A 89 -33.73 5.43 -15.17
CA PHE A 89 -33.15 5.38 -13.83
C PHE A 89 -32.97 3.95 -13.33
N GLU A 90 -33.90 3.05 -13.63
CA GLU A 90 -33.75 1.61 -13.35
C GLU A 90 -32.53 1.02 -14.07
N GLN A 91 -32.35 1.34 -15.36
CA GLN A 91 -31.19 0.92 -16.14
C GLN A 91 -29.88 1.50 -15.60
N LEU A 92 -29.87 2.77 -15.21
CA LEU A 92 -28.69 3.38 -14.59
C LEU A 92 -28.37 2.70 -13.24
N ALA A 93 -29.37 2.47 -12.39
CA ALA A 93 -29.20 1.77 -11.11
C ALA A 93 -28.66 0.34 -11.30
N GLN A 94 -29.11 -0.39 -12.33
CA GLN A 94 -28.59 -1.71 -12.68
C GLN A 94 -27.11 -1.71 -13.07
N LYS A 95 -26.59 -0.59 -13.62
CA LYS A 95 -25.16 -0.43 -13.90
C LYS A 95 -24.37 0.04 -12.67
N VAL A 96 -24.97 0.94 -11.88
CA VAL A 96 -24.32 1.52 -10.70
C VAL A 96 -24.06 0.47 -9.62
N ARG A 97 -25.04 -0.39 -9.33
CA ARG A 97 -24.95 -1.41 -8.26
C ARG A 97 -23.72 -2.34 -8.40
N PRO A 98 -23.50 -3.04 -9.53
CA PRO A 98 -22.35 -3.93 -9.66
C PRO A 98 -21.01 -3.19 -9.59
N GLU A 99 -20.88 -2.00 -10.17
CA GLU A 99 -19.64 -1.23 -10.04
C GLU A 99 -19.38 -0.78 -8.60
N LYS A 100 -20.44 -0.37 -7.88
CA LYS A 100 -20.34 -0.04 -6.45
C LYS A 100 -19.86 -1.25 -5.64
N ASP A 101 -20.44 -2.41 -5.87
CA ASP A 101 -20.08 -3.64 -5.17
C ASP A 101 -18.64 -4.05 -5.48
N GLN A 102 -18.20 -3.91 -6.74
CA GLN A 102 -16.82 -4.14 -7.14
C GLN A 102 -15.85 -3.19 -6.43
N LEU A 103 -16.13 -1.88 -6.44
CA LEU A 103 -15.27 -0.88 -5.77
C LEU A 103 -15.18 -1.16 -4.27
N ASN A 104 -16.32 -1.49 -3.64
CA ASN A 104 -16.36 -1.86 -2.23
C ASN A 104 -15.54 -3.12 -1.97
N ALA A 105 -15.68 -4.16 -2.79
CA ALA A 105 -14.93 -5.40 -2.64
C ALA A 105 -13.41 -5.19 -2.73
N VAL A 106 -12.92 -4.45 -3.73
CA VAL A 106 -11.47 -4.17 -3.83
C VAL A 106 -10.98 -3.23 -2.72
N THR A 107 -11.81 -2.30 -2.26
CA THR A 107 -11.47 -1.42 -1.14
C THR A 107 -11.37 -2.19 0.18
N VAL A 108 -12.32 -3.10 0.44
CA VAL A 108 -12.30 -3.99 1.61
C VAL A 108 -11.07 -4.90 1.56
N ALA A 109 -10.77 -5.49 0.40
CA ALA A 109 -9.58 -6.32 0.21
C ALA A 109 -8.29 -5.51 0.46
N LEU A 110 -8.19 -4.29 -0.10
CA LEU A 110 -7.05 -3.40 0.14
C LEU A 110 -6.90 -3.08 1.63
N ASN A 111 -7.99 -2.77 2.33
CA ASN A 111 -7.96 -2.45 3.77
C ASN A 111 -7.61 -3.67 4.63
N ALA A 112 -7.98 -4.87 4.20
CA ALA A 112 -7.58 -6.12 4.85
C ALA A 112 -6.13 -6.53 4.53
N GLY A 113 -5.47 -5.86 3.58
CA GLY A 113 -4.14 -6.24 3.08
C GLY A 113 -4.15 -7.48 2.18
N GLN A 114 -5.29 -7.80 1.57
CA GLN A 114 -5.48 -8.91 0.64
C GLN A 114 -5.10 -8.49 -0.78
N TYR A 115 -3.80 -8.26 -1.01
CA TYR A 115 -3.30 -7.68 -2.26
C TYR A 115 -3.59 -8.52 -3.51
N ASP A 116 -3.56 -9.85 -3.41
CA ASP A 116 -3.88 -10.72 -4.54
C ASP A 116 -5.33 -10.53 -5.01
N ALA A 117 -6.28 -10.37 -4.08
CA ALA A 117 -7.68 -10.11 -4.41
C ALA A 117 -7.87 -8.75 -5.09
N VAL A 118 -7.08 -7.73 -4.70
CA VAL A 118 -7.08 -6.41 -5.35
C VAL A 118 -6.52 -6.50 -6.76
N LEU A 119 -5.34 -7.11 -6.93
CA LEU A 119 -4.58 -7.07 -8.18
C LEU A 119 -5.05 -8.08 -9.24
N GLN A 120 -5.73 -9.16 -8.82
CA GLN A 120 -6.31 -10.15 -9.72
C GLN A 120 -7.78 -9.89 -10.05
N ALA A 121 -8.36 -8.82 -9.51
CA ALA A 121 -9.73 -8.41 -9.84
C ALA A 121 -9.85 -8.14 -11.34
N LYS A 122 -10.84 -8.78 -11.98
CA LYS A 122 -11.07 -8.70 -13.43
C LYS A 122 -12.21 -7.74 -13.75
N ASN A 123 -12.19 -7.20 -14.96
CA ASN A 123 -13.26 -6.37 -15.52
C ASN A 123 -13.59 -5.12 -14.68
N LEU A 124 -12.57 -4.52 -14.04
CA LEU A 124 -12.74 -3.30 -13.29
C LEU A 124 -12.97 -2.10 -14.23
N PRO A 125 -13.91 -1.19 -13.91
CA PRO A 125 -14.10 0.05 -14.65
C PRO A 125 -12.84 0.91 -14.66
N ALA A 126 -12.56 1.55 -15.80
CA ALA A 126 -11.50 2.55 -15.94
C ALA A 126 -11.91 3.91 -15.34
N LYS A 127 -12.28 3.91 -14.04
CA LYS A 127 -12.64 5.10 -13.27
C LYS A 127 -11.61 5.32 -12.18
N GLN A 128 -11.34 6.59 -11.88
CA GLN A 128 -10.24 7.00 -10.99
C GLN A 128 -10.21 6.24 -9.65
N PRO A 129 -11.32 6.04 -8.91
CA PRO A 129 -11.27 5.31 -7.64
C PRO A 129 -10.78 3.86 -7.75
N PHE A 130 -11.06 3.16 -8.86
CA PHE A 130 -10.50 1.82 -9.08
C PHE A 130 -8.99 1.89 -9.33
N THR A 131 -8.54 2.83 -10.15
CA THR A 131 -7.11 3.04 -10.41
C THR A 131 -6.36 3.32 -9.11
N GLU A 132 -6.88 4.21 -8.27
CA GLU A 132 -6.27 4.56 -6.98
C GLU A 132 -6.15 3.36 -6.04
N VAL A 133 -7.21 2.54 -5.92
CA VAL A 133 -7.18 1.33 -5.07
C VAL A 133 -6.16 0.31 -5.59
N ILE A 134 -6.08 0.12 -6.91
CA ILE A 134 -5.12 -0.81 -7.53
C ILE A 134 -3.68 -0.33 -7.36
N GLU A 135 -3.41 0.96 -7.57
CA GLU A 135 -2.08 1.55 -7.39
C GLU A 135 -1.62 1.48 -5.93
N ALA A 136 -2.50 1.82 -4.99
CA ALA A 136 -2.24 1.65 -3.57
C ALA A 136 -1.95 0.18 -3.24
N GLY A 137 -2.73 -0.75 -3.79
CA GLY A 137 -2.51 -2.19 -3.63
C GLY A 137 -1.14 -2.65 -4.13
N ARG A 138 -0.69 -2.19 -5.32
CA ARG A 138 0.65 -2.51 -5.84
C ARG A 138 1.76 -1.97 -4.95
N GLN A 139 1.63 -0.72 -4.53
CA GLN A 139 2.63 -0.06 -3.70
C GLN A 139 2.78 -0.78 -2.35
N GLU A 140 1.67 -1.05 -1.68
CA GLU A 140 1.66 -1.75 -0.40
C GLU A 140 2.15 -3.20 -0.54
N GLN A 141 1.76 -3.93 -1.59
CA GLN A 141 2.25 -5.28 -1.83
C GLN A 141 3.77 -5.31 -2.03
N GLY A 142 4.33 -4.35 -2.79
CA GLY A 142 5.77 -4.22 -2.96
C GLY A 142 6.51 -3.98 -1.64
N GLN A 143 5.95 -3.13 -0.78
CA GLN A 143 6.47 -2.91 0.58
C GLN A 143 6.39 -4.19 1.43
N LEU A 144 5.28 -4.90 1.37
CA LEU A 144 5.10 -6.16 2.10
C LEU A 144 6.12 -7.20 1.65
N ILE A 145 6.34 -7.38 0.35
CA ILE A 145 7.32 -8.32 -0.21
C ILE A 145 8.72 -7.98 0.33
N ALA A 146 9.14 -6.72 0.27
CA ALA A 146 10.45 -6.30 0.78
C ALA A 146 10.64 -6.60 2.28
N LEU A 147 9.59 -6.39 3.09
CA LEU A 147 9.61 -6.73 4.52
C LEU A 147 9.61 -8.25 4.75
N ARG A 148 8.86 -9.01 3.94
CA ARG A 148 8.84 -10.49 4.01
C ARG A 148 10.19 -11.08 3.63
N GLU A 149 10.94 -10.49 2.70
CA GLU A 149 12.33 -10.87 2.43
C GLU A 149 13.23 -10.63 3.67
N SER A 150 13.07 -9.48 4.33
CA SER A 150 13.76 -9.20 5.59
C SER A 150 13.35 -10.18 6.70
N GLN A 151 12.08 -10.62 6.73
CA GLN A 151 11.58 -11.66 7.62
C GLN A 151 12.23 -13.03 7.35
N LYS A 152 12.35 -13.44 6.08
CA LYS A 152 13.03 -14.69 5.69
C LYS A 152 14.49 -14.71 6.14
N LEU A 153 15.16 -13.56 6.08
CA LEU A 153 16.51 -13.35 6.59
C LEU A 153 16.56 -13.21 8.12
N THR A 154 15.43 -13.33 8.83
CA THR A 154 15.30 -13.15 10.28
C THR A 154 15.78 -11.77 10.77
N ASN A 155 15.82 -10.78 9.89
CA ASN A 155 16.29 -9.43 10.18
C ASN A 155 15.17 -8.56 10.78
N ARG A 156 14.84 -8.82 12.06
CA ARG A 156 13.80 -8.10 12.80
C ARG A 156 14.02 -6.58 12.86
N PRO A 157 15.24 -6.05 13.09
CA PRO A 157 15.48 -4.59 13.07
C PRO A 157 15.16 -3.96 11.71
N ALA A 158 15.50 -4.61 10.60
CA ALA A 158 15.15 -4.12 9.26
C ALA A 158 13.64 -4.14 9.02
N VAL A 159 12.93 -5.16 9.52
CA VAL A 159 11.45 -5.21 9.45
C VAL A 159 10.83 -4.07 10.26
N LEU A 160 11.29 -3.79 11.48
CA LEU A 160 10.80 -2.66 12.28
C LEU A 160 11.07 -1.32 11.63
N ALA A 161 12.31 -1.06 11.17
CA ALA A 161 12.69 0.18 10.51
C ALA A 161 11.93 0.39 9.18
N GLY A 162 11.66 -0.70 8.45
CA GLY A 162 10.85 -0.65 7.24
C GLY A 162 9.37 -0.37 7.53
N LEU A 163 8.80 -0.99 8.57
CA LEU A 163 7.45 -0.71 9.05
C LEU A 163 7.31 0.75 9.51
N GLU A 164 8.30 1.31 10.21
CA GLU A 164 8.27 2.69 10.71
C GLU A 164 8.11 3.75 9.61
N LYS A 165 8.58 3.46 8.40
CA LYS A 165 8.45 4.34 7.22
C LYS A 165 7.05 4.31 6.60
N LEU A 166 6.21 3.33 6.96
CA LEU A 166 4.86 3.20 6.43
C LEU A 166 3.88 4.11 7.17
N LYS A 167 2.85 4.57 6.45
CA LYS A 167 1.72 5.27 7.06
C LYS A 167 1.01 4.35 8.06
N GLN A 168 0.49 4.92 9.14
CA GLN A 168 -0.20 4.17 10.20
C GLN A 168 -1.28 3.24 9.65
N GLN A 169 -2.12 3.75 8.74
CA GLN A 169 -3.19 2.98 8.09
C GLN A 169 -2.71 1.72 7.36
N VAL A 170 -1.50 1.73 6.81
CA VAL A 170 -0.91 0.56 6.14
C VAL A 170 -0.34 -0.41 7.17
N ARG A 171 0.32 0.11 8.21
CA ARG A 171 0.87 -0.70 9.31
C ARG A 171 -0.20 -1.50 10.06
N ASP A 172 -1.40 -0.95 10.18
CA ASP A 172 -2.50 -1.55 10.92
C ASP A 172 -3.20 -2.67 10.14
N LYS A 173 -2.93 -2.81 8.84
CA LYS A 173 -3.46 -3.92 8.04
C LYS A 173 -2.83 -5.23 8.49
N THR A 174 -3.63 -6.29 8.52
CA THR A 174 -3.25 -7.63 9.01
C THR A 174 -1.85 -8.09 8.60
N PRO A 175 -1.44 -8.11 7.31
CA PRO A 175 -0.13 -8.65 6.94
C PRO A 175 1.05 -7.82 7.49
N PHE A 176 0.89 -6.51 7.66
CA PHE A 176 1.91 -5.66 8.27
C PHE A 176 1.85 -5.70 9.80
N ALA A 177 0.66 -5.80 10.37
CA ALA A 177 0.46 -5.99 11.79
C ALA A 177 1.07 -7.32 12.25
N GLU A 178 0.95 -8.40 11.47
CA GLU A 178 1.61 -9.68 11.70
C GLU A 178 3.13 -9.56 11.64
N LEU A 179 3.67 -8.80 10.68
CA LEU A 179 5.12 -8.54 10.61
C LEU A 179 5.61 -7.72 11.80
N SER A 180 4.83 -6.70 12.19
CA SER A 180 5.08 -5.88 13.37
C SER A 180 5.04 -6.73 14.63
N GLN A 181 4.02 -7.58 14.77
CA GLN A 181 3.91 -8.53 15.85
C GLN A 181 5.06 -9.53 15.81
N TRP A 182 5.40 -10.17 14.70
CA TRP A 182 6.55 -11.08 14.62
C TRP A 182 7.87 -10.39 14.97
N ALA A 183 8.05 -9.14 14.56
CA ALA A 183 9.26 -8.37 14.84
C ALA A 183 9.32 -7.86 16.29
N ARG A 184 8.15 -7.65 16.93
CA ARG A 184 7.99 -7.20 18.34
C ARG A 184 7.75 -8.34 19.32
N GLN A 185 7.30 -9.50 18.84
CA GLN A 185 7.06 -10.71 19.59
C GLN A 185 8.41 -11.16 20.12
N GLN A 186 8.57 -10.98 21.42
CA GLN A 186 9.49 -11.82 22.16
C GLN A 186 8.96 -13.25 22.04
N GLN A 187 9.83 -14.21 21.70
CA GLN A 187 9.44 -15.62 21.70
C GLN A 187 8.77 -15.98 23.03
N PRO A 188 7.75 -16.87 23.07
CA PRO A 188 7.20 -17.36 24.32
C PRO A 188 8.33 -17.95 25.17
N VAL A 189 8.57 -17.30 26.32
CA VAL A 189 9.28 -17.87 27.46
C VAL A 189 8.35 -18.88 28.12
N THR A 190 8.68 -20.17 28.04
CA THR A 190 8.21 -21.14 29.05
C THR A 190 8.77 -20.73 30.41
N PRO A 191 7.96 -20.56 31.47
CA PRO A 191 8.45 -20.31 32.82
C PRO A 191 8.71 -21.63 33.57
N PRO A 192 9.68 -21.74 34.51
CA PRO A 192 11.00 -21.14 34.59
C PRO A 192 12.14 -22.18 34.72
N ALA A 193 13.24 -21.97 34.00
CA ALA A 193 14.58 -22.32 34.50
C ALA A 193 15.55 -21.26 33.94
N ALA A 194 16.18 -20.50 34.83
CA ALA A 194 17.07 -19.40 34.50
C ALA A 194 18.22 -19.87 33.58
N ASN A 195 18.13 -19.61 32.28
CA ASN A 195 19.09 -20.12 31.30
C ASN A 195 19.93 -19.00 30.68
N LYS A 196 21.19 -18.99 31.12
CA LYS A 196 22.34 -18.16 30.72
C LYS A 196 22.62 -18.05 29.20
N GLY A 197 21.87 -18.70 28.31
CA GLY A 197 22.25 -18.99 26.92
C GLY A 197 22.24 -17.82 25.91
N ASP A 198 21.27 -16.90 25.96
CA ASP A 198 21.18 -15.82 24.95
C ASP A 198 22.03 -14.59 25.32
N SER A 199 22.21 -14.33 26.62
CA SER A 199 23.27 -13.45 27.12
C SER A 199 24.65 -14.02 26.77
N VAL A 200 24.81 -15.35 26.78
CA VAL A 200 26.04 -16.03 26.36
C VAL A 200 26.25 -15.90 24.85
N LYS A 201 25.25 -16.08 23.98
CA LYS A 201 25.42 -15.87 22.52
C LYS A 201 25.79 -14.44 22.15
N GLN A 202 25.15 -13.44 22.77
CA GLN A 202 25.52 -12.04 22.55
C GLN A 202 26.90 -11.73 23.14
N ALA A 203 27.21 -12.23 24.34
CA ALA A 203 28.53 -12.08 24.96
C ALA A 203 29.62 -12.83 24.19
N ASP A 204 29.31 -13.94 23.53
CA ASP A 204 30.23 -14.72 22.70
C ASP A 204 30.49 -14.01 21.38
N VAL A 205 29.48 -13.36 20.78
CA VAL A 205 29.68 -12.47 19.63
C VAL A 205 30.50 -11.24 20.03
N THR A 206 30.22 -10.60 21.17
CA THR A 206 31.00 -9.46 21.67
C THR A 206 32.43 -9.85 22.04
N ARG A 207 32.62 -11.05 22.64
CA ARG A 207 33.95 -11.59 22.96
C ARG A 207 34.71 -11.95 21.69
N ALA A 208 34.03 -12.51 20.69
CA ALA A 208 34.60 -12.81 19.39
C ALA A 208 35.02 -11.52 18.66
N ASP A 209 34.20 -10.46 18.69
CA ASP A 209 34.55 -9.15 18.13
C ASP A 209 35.77 -8.56 18.85
N ALA A 210 35.80 -8.58 20.18
CA ALA A 210 36.95 -8.08 20.96
C ALA A 210 38.24 -8.90 20.73
N GLN A 211 38.14 -10.21 20.54
CA GLN A 211 39.28 -11.06 20.19
C GLN A 211 39.76 -10.79 18.77
N LEU A 212 38.84 -10.57 17.83
CA LEU A 212 39.17 -10.19 16.46
C LEU A 212 39.92 -8.86 16.42
N ASP A 213 39.44 -7.85 17.16
CA ASP A 213 40.07 -6.54 17.31
C ASP A 213 41.49 -6.66 17.92
N LEU A 214 41.66 -7.49 18.94
CA LEU A 214 42.97 -7.72 19.57
C LEU A 214 43.97 -8.37 18.60
N LEU A 215 43.54 -9.38 17.83
CA LEU A 215 44.39 -10.05 16.84
C LEU A 215 44.82 -9.07 15.73
N GLU A 216 43.94 -8.16 15.32
CA GLU A 216 44.27 -7.11 14.34
C GLU A 216 45.31 -6.12 14.87
N VAL A 217 45.30 -5.81 16.17
CA VAL A 217 46.33 -4.98 16.82
C VAL A 217 47.65 -5.72 16.92
N TRP A 218 47.64 -6.98 17.41
CA TRP A 218 48.84 -7.81 17.54
C TRP A 218 49.57 -8.02 16.22
N LEU A 219 48.81 -8.23 15.13
CA LEU A 219 49.34 -8.41 13.78
C LEU A 219 49.58 -7.09 13.04
N GLY A 220 49.30 -5.94 13.66
CA GLY A 220 49.57 -4.62 13.11
C GLY A 220 48.67 -4.22 11.92
N ILE A 221 47.52 -4.88 11.76
CA ILE A 221 46.50 -4.61 10.73
C ILE A 221 45.73 -3.33 11.06
N ASP A 222 45.28 -3.18 12.32
CA ASP A 222 44.55 -1.98 12.78
C ASP A 222 45.29 -1.26 13.92
N LYS A 223 46.23 -0.40 13.53
CA LYS A 223 47.02 0.41 14.47
C LYS A 223 46.22 1.53 15.13
N LYS A 224 45.10 1.95 14.53
CA LYS A 224 44.33 3.13 14.96
C LYS A 224 43.41 2.83 16.13
N ASN A 225 42.89 1.60 16.22
CA ASN A 225 42.00 1.16 17.30
C ASN A 225 42.71 0.62 18.56
N SER A 226 44.06 0.51 18.54
CA SER A 226 44.88 0.07 19.69
C SER A 226 44.66 0.86 20.99
N LYS A 227 44.14 2.10 20.91
CA LYS A 227 43.95 2.97 22.08
C LYS A 227 42.83 2.51 23.02
N GLY A 228 41.89 1.70 22.54
CA GLY A 228 40.73 1.22 23.29
C GLY A 228 40.79 -0.26 23.71
N ILE A 229 41.87 -0.98 23.39
CA ILE A 229 41.98 -2.43 23.57
C ILE A 229 43.12 -2.75 24.53
N SER A 230 42.86 -3.62 25.52
CA SER A 230 43.84 -4.04 26.54
C SER A 230 44.41 -5.43 26.25
N GLU A 231 45.66 -5.66 26.66
CA GLU A 231 46.30 -6.98 26.64
C GLU A 231 45.56 -7.95 27.57
N PRO A 232 45.38 -9.23 27.19
CA PRO A 232 44.66 -10.22 28.00
C PRO A 232 45.23 -10.34 29.42
N GLY A 233 44.37 -10.14 30.42
CA GLY A 233 44.76 -10.29 31.83
C GLY A 233 45.57 -9.12 32.41
N THR A 234 45.71 -8.01 31.68
CA THR A 234 46.42 -6.83 32.17
C THR A 234 45.61 -5.55 31.90
N THR A 235 45.98 -4.47 32.58
CA THR A 235 45.49 -3.11 32.26
C THR A 235 46.32 -2.43 31.16
N ALA A 236 47.40 -3.07 30.69
CA ALA A 236 48.25 -2.52 29.65
C ALA A 236 47.51 -2.51 28.30
N ARG A 237 47.79 -1.52 27.46
CA ARG A 237 47.22 -1.43 26.12
C ARG A 237 47.83 -2.48 25.20
N ALA A 238 46.98 -3.06 24.35
CA ALA A 238 47.39 -3.99 23.32
C ALA A 238 48.40 -3.33 22.36
N LYS A 239 49.49 -4.04 22.06
CA LYS A 239 50.52 -3.56 21.12
C LYS A 239 50.82 -4.60 20.06
N GLN A 240 51.31 -4.14 18.92
CA GLN A 240 51.79 -5.03 17.87
C GLN A 240 52.91 -5.93 18.42
N LEU A 241 52.83 -7.23 18.09
CA LEU A 241 53.84 -8.21 18.47
C LEU A 241 55.15 -7.96 17.71
N PRO A 242 56.31 -8.29 18.30
CA PRO A 242 57.59 -8.20 17.61
C PRO A 242 57.63 -9.21 16.45
N LYS A 243 58.38 -8.90 15.39
CA LYS A 243 58.52 -9.77 14.22
C LYS A 243 59.13 -11.15 14.54
N SER A 244 59.82 -11.29 15.66
CA SER A 244 60.35 -12.57 16.15
C SER A 244 59.31 -13.45 16.86
N ALA A 245 58.07 -12.97 17.06
CA ALA A 245 57.02 -13.74 17.74
C ALA A 245 56.47 -14.84 16.84
N VAL A 246 56.27 -16.03 17.41
CA VAL A 246 55.62 -17.16 16.74
C VAL A 246 54.11 -16.96 16.75
N VAL A 247 53.51 -16.70 15.58
CA VAL A 247 52.07 -16.38 15.45
C VAL A 247 51.22 -17.49 14.83
N SER A 248 51.82 -18.60 14.41
CA SER A 248 51.09 -19.74 13.83
C SER A 248 50.03 -20.31 14.79
N GLY A 249 50.27 -20.21 16.10
CA GLY A 249 49.30 -20.56 17.14
C GLY A 249 48.04 -19.68 17.20
N LEU A 250 47.95 -18.61 16.39
CA LEU A 250 46.76 -17.75 16.30
C LEU A 250 45.74 -18.27 15.28
N LEU A 251 46.12 -19.16 14.33
CA LEU A 251 45.18 -19.72 13.35
C LEU A 251 44.00 -20.46 13.99
N PRO A 252 44.20 -21.35 14.98
CA PRO A 252 43.08 -22.00 15.67
C PRO A 252 42.14 -21.01 16.37
N ARG A 253 42.66 -19.86 16.83
CA ARG A 253 41.82 -18.82 17.46
C ARG A 253 40.92 -18.13 16.44
N ILE A 254 41.41 -17.93 15.23
CA ILE A 254 40.62 -17.39 14.11
C ILE A 254 39.52 -18.39 13.71
N ASP A 255 39.81 -19.68 13.68
CA ASP A 255 38.82 -20.73 13.41
C ASP A 255 37.68 -20.72 14.44
N VAL A 256 38.02 -20.61 15.72
CA VAL A 256 37.02 -20.51 16.81
C VAL A 256 36.15 -19.26 16.66
N ILE A 257 36.74 -18.11 16.35
CA ILE A 257 35.98 -16.86 16.12
C ILE A 257 35.02 -17.01 14.93
N GLN A 258 35.48 -17.60 13.82
CA GLN A 258 34.65 -17.85 12.65
C GLN A 258 33.49 -18.81 12.98
N GLN A 259 33.76 -19.87 13.73
CA GLN A 259 32.74 -20.83 14.16
C GLN A 259 31.71 -20.19 15.10
N VAL A 260 32.12 -19.28 15.99
CA VAL A 260 31.19 -18.49 16.82
C VAL A 260 30.29 -17.65 15.92
N TYR A 261 30.82 -16.92 14.94
CA TYR A 261 29.98 -16.13 14.03
C TYR A 261 29.05 -16.98 13.17
N GLN A 262 29.48 -18.17 12.73
CA GLN A 262 28.64 -19.09 11.96
C GLN A 262 27.52 -19.70 12.82
N SER A 263 27.85 -20.17 14.02
CA SER A 263 26.89 -20.80 14.95
C SER A 263 25.90 -19.80 15.56
N THR A 264 26.27 -18.52 15.63
CA THR A 264 25.40 -17.43 16.14
C THR A 264 24.67 -16.67 15.02
N GLY A 265 24.94 -16.99 13.74
CA GLY A 265 24.38 -16.26 12.59
C GLY A 265 24.92 -14.83 12.42
N ALA A 266 26.04 -14.51 13.07
CA ALA A 266 26.67 -13.19 13.08
C ALA A 266 27.76 -13.00 11.99
N LEU A 267 28.00 -13.99 11.12
CA LEU A 267 29.03 -13.90 10.07
C LEU A 267 28.57 -12.97 8.93
N SER A 268 28.94 -11.70 9.02
CA SER A 268 28.75 -10.72 7.95
C SER A 268 29.89 -10.77 6.93
N GLN A 269 29.65 -10.23 5.74
CA GLN A 269 30.70 -10.08 4.71
C GLN A 269 31.91 -9.29 5.23
N GLN A 270 31.68 -8.27 6.08
CA GLN A 270 32.75 -7.51 6.72
C GLN A 270 33.56 -8.36 7.72
N ARG A 271 32.91 -9.14 8.58
CA ARG A 271 33.61 -10.04 9.53
C ARG A 271 34.38 -11.14 8.79
N GLN A 272 33.84 -11.64 7.69
CA GLN A 272 34.52 -12.61 6.84
C GLN A 272 35.80 -12.04 6.21
N GLN A 273 35.74 -10.82 5.65
CA GLN A 273 36.92 -10.13 5.12
C GLN A 273 38.01 -9.90 6.17
N ARG A 274 37.63 -9.51 7.39
CA ARG A 274 38.56 -9.32 8.52
C ARG A 274 39.27 -10.63 8.90
N ILE A 275 38.51 -11.73 8.98
CA ILE A 275 39.04 -13.08 9.24
C ILE A 275 40.05 -13.49 8.15
N GLU A 276 39.75 -13.26 6.88
CA GLU A 276 40.63 -13.59 5.76
C GLU A 276 41.93 -12.77 5.80
N GLN A 277 41.85 -11.47 6.13
CA GLN A 277 43.01 -10.60 6.29
C GLN A 277 43.94 -11.08 7.41
N LEU A 278 43.39 -11.52 8.55
CA LEU A 278 44.17 -12.06 9.65
C LEU A 278 44.90 -13.36 9.28
N ARG A 279 44.23 -14.29 8.58
CA ARG A 279 44.87 -15.53 8.10
C ARG A 279 46.04 -15.21 7.16
N LYS A 280 45.83 -14.25 6.25
CA LYS A 280 46.88 -13.79 5.33
C LYS A 280 48.05 -13.14 6.07
N ALA A 281 47.80 -12.36 7.12
CA ALA A 281 48.85 -11.74 7.92
C ALA A 281 49.70 -12.78 8.67
N ILE A 282 49.08 -13.82 9.24
CA ILE A 282 49.79 -14.91 9.94
C ILE A 282 50.65 -15.73 8.99
N ASN A 283 50.12 -16.06 7.81
CA ASN A 283 50.86 -16.85 6.82
C ASN A 283 52.08 -16.11 6.24
N ASN A 284 52.12 -14.78 6.38
CA ASN A 284 53.18 -13.91 5.87
C ASN A 284 53.99 -13.22 7.00
N TRP A 285 53.82 -13.67 8.25
CA TRP A 285 54.44 -13.05 9.43
C TRP A 285 55.93 -13.40 9.54
#